data_AF-A0A1V8M2H5-F1
#
_entry.id   AF-A0A1V8M2H5-F1
#
_cell.length_a   1.000
_cell.length_b   1.000
_cell.length_c   1.000
_cell.angle_alpha   90.00
_cell.angle_beta   90.00
_cell.angle_gamma   90.00
#
_symmetry.space_group_name_H-M   'P 1'
#
loop_
_entity.id
_entity.type
_entity.pdbx_description
1 polymer ?
#
loop_
_entity_poly.entity_id
_entity_poly.type
_entity_poly.pdbx_seq_one_letter_code
_entity_poly.pdbx_strand_id
1 'polypeptide(L)'
;MSSLILINRVKISTLVIILLGFFAMPSFAASFTLNLVRTSTLTNVDDAEGRWQFEGGEVYLGKTLIGYFVSKKRVSFGALLNKAALETTIILSSGDNNITFQGEHSFTTGNQEGAVSAASAGLSGFRNATVSGTSSELTFTY
;
A
#
# COMPACT_ATOMS: atom_id res chain seq x y z
N MET A 1 44.40 24.09 -12.53
CA MET A 1 43.75 23.55 -11.30
C MET A 1 42.52 24.40 -11.03
N SER A 2 41.32 23.90 -11.35
CA SER A 2 40.06 24.61 -11.14
C SER A 2 39.10 23.69 -10.39
N SER A 3 38.52 24.20 -9.31
CA SER A 3 37.81 23.46 -8.27
C SER A 3 36.49 22.87 -8.75
N LEU A 4 36.30 21.57 -8.51
CA LEU A 4 35.06 20.85 -8.71
C LEU A 4 34.05 21.23 -7.60
N ILE A 5 32.89 21.74 -8.00
CA ILE A 5 31.76 22.09 -7.13
C ILE A 5 31.24 20.82 -6.46
N LEU A 6 31.38 20.72 -5.14
CA LEU A 6 30.86 19.63 -4.32
C LEU A 6 29.34 19.84 -4.14
N ILE A 7 28.54 19.16 -4.96
CA ILE A 7 27.08 19.18 -4.89
C ILE A 7 26.62 18.45 -3.61
N ASN A 8 26.29 19.25 -2.59
CA ASN A 8 25.21 19.12 -1.62
C ASN A 8 24.53 17.73 -1.50
N ARG A 9 25.18 16.77 -0.83
CA ARG A 9 24.58 15.48 -0.42
C ARG A 9 23.83 15.61 0.91
N VAL A 10 22.88 16.53 1.02
CA VAL A 10 22.06 16.72 2.23
C VAL A 10 20.58 16.69 1.88
N LYS A 11 20.08 15.59 1.32
CA LYS A 11 18.65 15.26 1.31
C LYS A 11 18.54 13.75 1.11
N ILE A 12 18.02 13.03 2.11
CA ILE A 12 17.32 11.71 2.03
C ILE A 12 17.28 11.07 3.44
N SER A 13 18.21 11.41 4.34
CA SER A 13 18.30 10.75 5.66
C SER A 13 17.28 11.21 6.71
N THR A 14 16.57 12.32 6.50
CA THR A 14 15.69 12.90 7.53
C THR A 14 14.23 12.45 7.42
N LEU A 15 13.80 11.88 6.28
CA LEU A 15 12.39 11.48 6.09
C LEU A 15 12.06 10.11 6.72
N VAL A 16 13.06 9.25 6.90
CA VAL A 16 12.90 7.92 7.54
C VAL A 16 12.66 8.03 9.05
N ILE A 17 13.05 9.14 9.67
CA ILE A 17 12.93 9.35 11.12
C ILE A 17 11.48 9.64 11.54
N ILE A 18 10.62 10.15 10.64
CA ILE A 18 9.20 10.36 10.96
C ILE A 18 8.44 9.03 11.02
N LEU A 19 8.95 7.95 10.40
CA LEU A 19 8.38 6.61 10.50
C LEU A 19 8.87 5.81 11.72
N LEU A 20 9.94 6.25 12.39
CA LEU A 20 10.64 5.49 13.45
C LEU A 20 10.78 6.24 14.80
N GLY A 21 10.30 7.48 14.90
CA GLY A 21 10.62 8.38 16.01
C GLY A 21 9.42 9.00 16.71
N PHE A 22 8.49 8.20 17.23
CA PHE A 22 7.49 8.67 18.20
C PHE A 22 7.29 7.62 19.30
N PHE A 23 8.18 7.61 20.28
CA PHE A 23 7.90 7.00 21.58
C PHE A 23 7.50 8.10 22.57
N ALA A 24 6.35 7.89 23.21
CA ALA A 24 5.73 8.67 24.29
C ALA A 24 4.87 9.88 23.90
N MET A 25 3.70 9.62 23.30
CA MET A 25 2.50 10.47 23.41
C MET A 25 1.25 9.58 23.59
N PRO A 26 0.15 10.09 24.18
CA PRO A 26 -1.08 9.30 24.42
C PRO A 26 -1.53 8.58 23.14
N SER A 27 -2.13 7.40 23.30
CA SER A 27 -2.53 6.48 22.23
C SER A 27 -3.59 7.08 21.31
N PHE A 28 -3.18 8.02 20.47
CA PHE A 28 -3.88 8.32 19.24
C PHE A 28 -3.44 7.25 18.24
N ALA A 29 -4.41 6.56 17.64
CA ALA A 29 -4.13 5.70 16.51
C ALA A 29 -3.42 6.57 15.46
N ALA A 30 -2.19 6.22 15.14
CA ALA A 30 -1.44 6.92 14.13
C ALA A 30 -1.97 6.46 12.78
N SER A 31 -2.19 7.40 11.86
CA SER A 31 -2.65 7.07 10.52
C SER A 31 -1.80 7.71 9.45
N PHE A 32 -1.62 7.02 8.33
CA PHE A 32 -1.05 7.59 7.11
C PHE A 32 -1.85 7.14 5.90
N THR A 33 -1.86 7.99 4.88
CA THR A 33 -2.61 7.76 3.64
C THR A 33 -1.63 7.70 2.47
N LEU A 34 -1.82 6.69 1.63
CA LEU A 34 -1.06 6.46 0.41
C LEU A 34 -1.96 6.67 -0.80
N ASN A 35 -1.43 7.33 -1.83
CA ASN A 35 -2.07 7.45 -3.13
C ASN A 35 -1.55 6.36 -4.06
N LEU A 36 -2.47 5.65 -4.73
CA LEU A 36 -2.16 4.56 -5.64
C LEU A 36 -2.48 5.01 -7.06
N VAL A 37 -1.48 4.98 -7.92
CA VAL A 37 -1.61 5.33 -9.34
C VAL A 37 -1.44 4.05 -10.15
N ARG A 38 -2.55 3.50 -10.64
CA ARG A 38 -2.52 2.32 -11.51
C ARG A 38 -1.82 2.68 -12.83
N THR A 39 -0.70 2.02 -13.10
CA THR A 39 0.05 2.16 -14.36
C THR A 39 -0.06 0.92 -15.24
N SER A 40 -0.49 -0.22 -14.69
CA SER A 40 -0.77 -1.43 -15.45
C SER A 40 -2.18 -1.41 -16.06
N THR A 41 -2.35 -2.14 -17.16
CA THR A 41 -3.69 -2.53 -17.63
C THR A 41 -4.33 -3.47 -16.61
N LEU A 42 -5.63 -3.30 -16.34
CA LEU A 42 -6.39 -4.25 -15.55
C LEU A 42 -6.54 -5.55 -16.35
N THR A 43 -6.05 -6.67 -15.81
CA THR A 43 -6.15 -7.98 -16.46
C THR A 43 -7.14 -8.86 -15.72
N ASN A 44 -8.10 -9.43 -16.44
CA ASN A 44 -9.06 -10.39 -15.88
C ASN A 44 -8.71 -11.80 -16.37
N VAL A 45 -8.76 -12.78 -15.48
CA VAL A 45 -8.60 -14.20 -15.79
C VAL A 45 -9.73 -14.97 -15.11
N ASP A 46 -10.55 -15.66 -15.89
CA ASP A 46 -11.65 -16.48 -15.38
C ASP A 46 -11.19 -17.92 -15.17
N ASP A 47 -11.67 -18.54 -14.08
CA ASP A 47 -11.56 -19.97 -13.82
C ASP A 47 -12.93 -20.54 -13.42
N ALA A 48 -12.97 -21.83 -13.07
CA ALA A 48 -14.23 -22.52 -12.76
C ALA A 48 -15.00 -21.91 -11.57
N GLU A 49 -14.30 -21.26 -10.64
CA GLU A 49 -14.85 -20.78 -9.38
C GLU A 49 -15.13 -19.26 -9.40
N GLY A 50 -14.62 -18.54 -10.41
CA GLY A 50 -14.77 -17.10 -10.46
C GLY A 50 -13.80 -16.36 -11.39
N ARG A 51 -13.65 -15.07 -11.11
CA ARG A 51 -12.77 -14.15 -11.83
C ARG A 51 -11.66 -13.63 -10.93
N TRP A 52 -10.42 -13.74 -11.39
CA TRP A 52 -9.30 -12.98 -10.89
C TRP A 52 -9.18 -11.65 -11.63
N GLN A 53 -8.90 -10.57 -10.90
CA GLN A 53 -8.54 -9.29 -11.48
C GLN A 53 -7.18 -8.87 -10.95
N PHE A 54 -6.27 -8.50 -11.83
CA PHE A 54 -4.90 -8.11 -11.50
C PHE A 54 -4.64 -6.67 -11.93
N GLU A 55 -4.07 -5.89 -11.04
CA GLU A 55 -3.62 -4.53 -11.30
C GLU A 55 -2.36 -4.21 -10.51
N GLY A 56 -1.65 -3.18 -10.94
CA GLY A 56 -0.49 -2.67 -10.24
C GLY A 56 -0.14 -1.28 -10.70
N GLY A 57 0.83 -0.71 -10.01
CA GLY A 57 1.34 0.60 -10.36
C GLY A 57 2.16 1.21 -9.26
N GLU A 58 2.08 2.52 -9.16
CA GLU A 58 2.92 3.35 -8.31
C GLU A 58 2.22 3.71 -7.01
N VAL A 59 3.01 3.88 -5.95
CA VAL A 59 2.54 4.28 -4.62
C VAL A 59 3.21 5.57 -4.21
N TYR A 60 2.41 6.55 -3.82
CA TYR A 60 2.84 7.87 -3.42
C TYR A 60 2.46 8.17 -1.97
N LEU A 61 3.37 8.77 -1.22
CA LEU A 61 3.07 9.46 0.03
C LEU A 61 3.05 10.96 -0.25
N GLY A 62 1.86 11.56 -0.24
CA GLY A 62 1.66 12.90 -0.77
C GLY A 62 2.05 12.96 -2.27
N LYS A 63 3.10 13.71 -2.60
CA LYS A 63 3.63 13.86 -3.97
C LYS A 63 4.89 13.04 -4.25
N THR A 64 5.37 12.27 -3.27
CA THR A 64 6.62 11.53 -3.38
C THR A 64 6.33 10.08 -3.73
N LEU A 65 6.92 9.59 -4.83
CA LEU A 65 6.91 8.17 -5.18
C LEU A 65 7.72 7.39 -4.14
N ILE A 66 7.07 6.48 -3.42
CA ILE A 66 7.69 5.66 -2.37
C ILE A 66 7.81 4.18 -2.73
N GLY A 67 7.24 3.75 -3.86
CA GLY A 67 7.28 2.36 -4.28
C GLY A 67 6.24 2.01 -5.32
N TYR A 68 5.95 0.72 -5.39
CA TYR A 68 5.00 0.12 -6.32
C TYR A 68 4.03 -0.78 -5.57
N PHE A 69 2.86 -1.02 -6.15
CA PHE A 69 1.92 -2.00 -5.63
C PHE A 69 1.56 -3.04 -6.68
N VAL A 70 1.24 -4.23 -6.19
CA VAL A 70 0.52 -5.26 -6.92
C VAL A 70 -0.74 -5.58 -6.15
N SER A 71 -1.87 -5.68 -6.84
CA SER A 71 -3.17 -6.01 -6.27
C SER A 71 -3.82 -7.12 -7.06
N LYS A 72 -4.46 -8.04 -6.35
CA LYS A 72 -5.31 -9.06 -6.93
C LYS A 72 -6.65 -9.08 -6.19
N LYS A 73 -7.72 -9.19 -6.97
CA LYS A 73 -9.09 -9.35 -6.49
C LYS A 73 -9.65 -10.67 -6.96
N ARG A 74 -10.40 -11.33 -6.10
CA ARG A 74 -11.09 -12.58 -6.38
C ARG A 74 -12.59 -12.41 -6.24
N VAL A 75 -13.30 -12.49 -7.37
CA VAL A 75 -14.76 -12.51 -7.44
C VAL A 75 -15.21 -13.95 -7.61
N SER A 76 -16.12 -14.44 -6.76
CA SER A 76 -16.72 -15.77 -6.93
C SER A 76 -18.02 -15.66 -7.74
N PHE A 77 -18.26 -16.60 -8.67
CA PHE A 77 -19.52 -16.66 -9.41
C PHE A 77 -20.67 -17.27 -8.58
N GLY A 78 -20.36 -18.00 -7.51
CA GLY A 78 -21.34 -18.57 -6.59
C GLY A 78 -21.81 -17.61 -5.50
N ALA A 79 -21.15 -16.46 -5.35
CA ALA A 79 -21.51 -15.48 -4.34
C ALA A 79 -22.50 -14.44 -4.90
N LEU A 80 -23.59 -14.17 -4.17
CA LEU A 80 -24.53 -13.10 -4.49
C LEU A 80 -24.06 -11.73 -3.98
N LEU A 81 -22.91 -11.67 -3.30
CA LEU A 81 -22.35 -10.44 -2.77
C LEU A 81 -21.61 -9.69 -3.87
N ASN A 82 -21.87 -8.38 -3.99
CA ASN A 82 -21.15 -7.49 -4.90
C ASN A 82 -19.79 -7.07 -4.29
N LYS A 83 -19.00 -8.07 -3.87
CA LYS A 83 -17.70 -7.92 -3.23
C LYS A 83 -16.68 -8.90 -3.80
N ALA A 84 -15.40 -8.56 -3.68
CA ALA A 84 -14.28 -9.43 -3.99
C ALA A 84 -13.39 -9.60 -2.76
N ALA A 85 -12.79 -10.77 -2.58
CA ALA A 85 -11.63 -10.87 -1.71
C ALA A 85 -10.47 -10.10 -2.34
N LEU A 86 -9.71 -9.39 -1.53
CA LEU A 86 -8.66 -8.47 -1.95
C LEU A 86 -7.34 -8.83 -1.27
N GLU A 87 -6.27 -8.81 -2.03
CA GLU A 87 -4.90 -8.77 -1.52
C GLU A 87 -4.13 -7.71 -2.28
N THR A 88 -3.43 -6.85 -1.56
CA THR A 88 -2.57 -5.82 -2.14
C THR A 88 -1.26 -5.82 -1.39
N THR A 89 -0.16 -5.86 -2.15
CA THR A 89 1.20 -5.76 -1.62
C THR A 89 1.84 -4.49 -2.13
N ILE A 90 2.34 -3.67 -1.21
CA ILE A 90 3.16 -2.48 -1.47
C ILE A 90 4.61 -2.89 -1.28
N ILE A 91 5.43 -2.59 -2.29
CA ILE A 91 6.87 -2.83 -2.32
C ILE A 91 7.53 -1.45 -2.33
N LEU A 92 8.23 -1.10 -1.24
CA LEU A 92 8.88 0.20 -1.13
C LEU A 92 10.12 0.26 -2.03
N SER A 93 10.37 1.41 -2.65
CA SER A 93 11.55 1.64 -3.49
C SER A 93 12.85 1.76 -2.68
N SER A 94 12.74 2.03 -1.38
CA SER A 94 13.87 2.12 -0.46
C SER A 94 13.99 0.83 0.38
N GLY A 95 15.00 0.02 0.05
CA GLY A 95 15.29 -1.26 0.71
C GLY A 95 14.35 -2.40 0.34
N ASP A 96 14.56 -3.58 0.94
CA ASP A 96 13.76 -4.79 0.69
C ASP A 96 12.52 -4.85 1.59
N ASN A 97 11.75 -3.76 1.60
CA ASN A 97 10.60 -3.59 2.48
C ASN A 97 9.28 -3.74 1.73
N ASN A 98 8.38 -4.55 2.28
CA ASN A 98 7.02 -4.68 1.78
C ASN A 98 5.99 -4.68 2.92
N ILE A 99 4.75 -4.36 2.55
CA ILE A 99 3.56 -4.52 3.37
C ILE A 99 2.48 -5.14 2.49
N THR A 100 1.89 -6.23 2.95
CA THR A 100 0.72 -6.86 2.34
C THR A 100 -0.47 -6.68 3.26
N PHE A 101 -1.59 -6.25 2.69
CA PHE A 101 -2.87 -6.30 3.38
C PHE A 101 -3.85 -7.18 2.62
N GLN A 102 -4.74 -7.80 3.38
CA GLN A 102 -5.81 -8.64 2.88
C GLN A 102 -7.14 -8.14 3.42
N GLY A 103 -8.20 -8.33 2.64
CA GLY A 103 -9.51 -7.85 3.00
C GLY A 103 -10.52 -8.04 1.88
N GLU A 104 -11.39 -7.06 1.70
CA GLU A 104 -12.44 -7.06 0.69
C GLU A 104 -12.47 -5.77 -0.13
N HIS A 105 -12.98 -5.89 -1.35
CA HIS A 105 -13.34 -4.78 -2.20
C HIS A 105 -14.85 -4.80 -2.46
N SER A 106 -15.52 -3.68 -2.24
CA SER A 106 -16.94 -3.50 -2.58
C SER A 106 -17.06 -2.89 -3.97
N PHE A 107 -17.69 -3.60 -4.90
CA PHE A 107 -18.00 -3.04 -6.22
C PHE A 107 -19.18 -2.04 -6.18
N THR A 108 -19.89 -1.95 -5.05
CA THR A 108 -20.99 -1.00 -4.87
C THR A 108 -20.48 0.40 -4.53
N THR A 109 -19.43 0.49 -3.71
CA THR A 109 -18.87 1.76 -3.23
C THR A 109 -17.49 2.05 -3.81
N GLY A 110 -16.81 1.05 -4.36
CA GLY A 110 -15.38 1.13 -4.71
C GLY A 110 -14.45 0.98 -3.50
N ASN A 111 -15.00 0.85 -2.29
CA ASN A 111 -14.20 0.79 -1.07
C ASN A 111 -13.37 -0.49 -0.99
N GLN A 112 -12.25 -0.37 -0.29
CA GLN A 112 -11.37 -1.46 0.09
C GLN A 112 -11.18 -1.40 1.60
N GLU A 113 -11.39 -2.51 2.28
CA GLU A 113 -11.29 -2.60 3.74
C GLU A 113 -10.60 -3.90 4.13
N GLY A 114 -9.75 -3.86 5.16
CA GLY A 114 -8.99 -5.02 5.57
C GLY A 114 -7.95 -4.71 6.65
N ALA A 115 -6.94 -5.55 6.73
CA ALA A 115 -5.84 -5.37 7.66
C ALA A 115 -4.51 -5.83 7.06
N VAL A 116 -3.41 -5.24 7.54
CA VAL A 116 -2.06 -5.67 7.19
C VAL A 116 -1.81 -7.08 7.72
N SER A 117 -1.70 -8.04 6.79
CA SER A 117 -1.48 -9.46 7.07
C SER A 117 0.00 -9.83 7.11
N ALA A 118 0.86 -9.07 6.42
CA ALA A 118 2.31 -9.25 6.44
C ALA A 118 3.05 -7.92 6.28
N ALA A 119 4.19 -7.79 6.95
CA ALA A 119 5.07 -6.64 6.80
C ALA A 119 6.53 -7.06 7.03
N SER A 120 7.47 -6.48 6.26
CA SER A 120 8.91 -6.65 6.48
C SER A 120 9.31 -6.23 7.90
N ALA A 121 10.45 -6.72 8.38
CA ALA A 121 10.90 -6.51 9.77
C ALA A 121 10.95 -5.02 10.18
N GLY A 122 11.46 -4.15 9.29
CA GLY A 122 11.52 -2.70 9.49
C GLY A 122 10.15 -2.00 9.52
N LEU A 123 9.08 -2.71 9.16
CA LEU A 123 7.69 -2.24 9.11
C LEU A 123 6.78 -3.08 10.02
N SER A 124 7.35 -3.84 10.96
CA SER A 124 6.62 -4.76 11.83
C SER A 124 5.55 -4.09 12.70
N GLY A 125 5.74 -2.81 13.05
CA GLY A 125 4.75 -2.01 13.77
C GLY A 125 3.44 -1.77 13.02
N PHE A 126 3.42 -1.98 11.70
CA PHE A 126 2.20 -1.85 10.90
C PHE A 126 1.41 -3.16 10.77
N ARG A 127 1.88 -4.28 11.34
CA ARG A 127 1.10 -5.52 11.32
C ARG A 127 -0.20 -5.35 12.08
N ASN A 128 -1.29 -5.87 11.54
CA ASN A 128 -2.65 -5.67 12.02
C ASN A 128 -3.16 -4.23 11.96
N ALA A 129 -2.43 -3.30 11.32
CA ALA A 129 -2.99 -1.99 11.01
C ALA A 129 -4.26 -2.17 10.18
N THR A 130 -5.32 -1.45 10.54
CA THR A 130 -6.55 -1.43 9.76
C THR A 130 -6.31 -0.64 8.50
N VAL A 131 -6.78 -1.16 7.37
CA VAL A 131 -6.67 -0.52 6.06
C VAL A 131 -8.07 -0.21 5.55
N SER A 132 -8.28 1.04 5.14
CA SER A 132 -9.53 1.46 4.50
C SER A 132 -9.26 2.47 3.38
N GLY A 133 -10.14 2.54 2.38
CA GLY A 133 -10.01 3.50 1.29
C GLY A 133 -10.60 2.99 -0.01
N THR A 134 -9.96 3.29 -1.13
CA THR A 134 -10.34 2.91 -2.50
C THR A 134 -9.14 2.34 -3.26
N SER A 135 -9.32 1.97 -4.53
CA SER A 135 -8.20 1.54 -5.39
C SER A 135 -7.18 2.64 -5.71
N SER A 136 -7.47 3.89 -5.37
CA SER A 136 -6.59 5.03 -5.64
C SER A 136 -6.05 5.70 -4.38
N GLU A 137 -6.57 5.35 -3.22
CA GLU A 137 -6.15 5.94 -1.95
C GLU A 137 -6.38 4.94 -0.81
N LEU A 138 -5.37 4.64 -0.01
CA LEU A 138 -5.46 3.72 1.12
C LEU A 138 -4.93 4.39 2.39
N THR A 139 -5.73 4.34 3.45
CA THR A 139 -5.38 4.83 4.78
C THR A 139 -5.12 3.65 5.71
N PHE A 140 -3.97 3.69 6.37
CA PHE A 140 -3.53 2.72 7.36
C PHE A 140 -3.66 3.34 8.74
N THR A 141 -4.25 2.62 9.69
CA THR A 141 -4.45 3.05 11.08
C THR A 141 -3.86 2.02 12.03
N TYR A 142 -2.93 2.42 12.90
CA TYR A 142 -2.14 1.55 13.79
C TYR A 142 -1.92 2.15 15.19
#